data_AF-A0A1C0SRR3-F1
#
_entry.id   AF-A0A1C0SRR3-F1
#
_cell.length_a   1.000
_cell.length_b   1.000
_cell.length_c   1.000
_cell.angle_alpha   90.00
_cell.angle_beta   90.00
_cell.angle_gamma   90.00
#
_symmetry.space_group_name_H-M   'P 1'
#
loop_
_entity.id
_entity.type
_entity.pdbx_description
1 polymer ?
#
loop_
_entity_poly.entity_id
_entity_poly.type
_entity_poly.pdbx_seq_one_letter_code
_entity_poly.pdbx_strand_id
1 'polypeptide(L)'
;MDRGRHRISQQGRHSVGVARQYCGQIGKQDNCQVALSLSIANVAGSLLIADRLYLLEIWTDDPERRRKAKVPDSVAFQTKPAIALDQIPAAQAAGVASGVVLADAGCAFRTGLSALGLD
;
A
#
# COMPACT_ATOMS: atom_id res chain seq x y z
N MET A 1 17.64 0.03 7.37
CA MET A 1 16.24 -0.40 7.63
C MET A 1 15.39 0.85 7.72
N ASP A 2 15.03 1.43 6.58
CA ASP A 2 14.09 2.55 6.53
C ASP A 2 12.72 2.00 6.13
N ARG A 3 11.81 1.89 7.10
CA ARG A 3 10.43 1.47 6.86
C ARG A 3 9.63 2.71 6.51
N GLY A 4 9.70 3.12 5.24
CA GLY A 4 8.98 4.28 4.71
C GLY A 4 7.46 4.09 4.70
N ARG A 5 6.82 4.15 5.88
CA ARG A 5 5.36 4.31 6.01
C ARG A 5 5.01 5.77 5.76
N HIS A 6 4.91 6.18 4.49
CA HIS A 6 4.48 7.53 4.14
C HIS A 6 2.96 7.64 4.35
N ARG A 7 2.54 8.45 5.34
CA ARG A 7 1.14 8.82 5.59
C ARG A 7 1.07 10.31 5.77
N ILE A 8 0.20 10.96 5.01
CA ILE A 8 0.04 12.41 5.02
C ILE A 8 -1.32 12.70 5.67
N SER A 9 -1.31 13.36 6.83
CA SER A 9 -2.54 13.88 7.44
C SER A 9 -3.08 15.04 6.60
N GLN A 10 -4.38 15.02 6.33
CA GLN A 10 -5.02 15.93 5.40
C GLN A 10 -6.17 16.66 6.07
N GLN A 11 -6.26 17.98 5.86
CA GLN A 11 -7.32 18.80 6.43
C GLN A 11 -8.61 18.79 5.58
N GLY A 12 -8.55 18.36 4.31
CA GLY A 12 -9.68 18.34 3.36
C GLY A 12 -10.19 16.95 2.97
N ARG A 13 -11.32 16.89 2.24
CA ARG A 13 -11.97 15.64 1.76
C ARG A 13 -11.78 15.35 0.27
N HIS A 14 -11.03 16.20 -0.42
CA HIS A 14 -10.88 16.15 -1.89
C HIS A 14 -9.60 15.42 -2.33
N SER A 15 -8.60 15.30 -1.46
CA SER A 15 -7.39 14.53 -1.74
C SER A 15 -7.74 13.06 -1.95
N VAL A 16 -7.29 12.48 -3.07
CA VAL A 16 -7.60 11.10 -3.45
C VAL A 16 -7.27 10.11 -2.32
N GLY A 17 -8.17 9.18 -2.03
CA GLY A 17 -7.96 8.16 -0.99
C GLY A 17 -7.89 8.66 0.45
N VAL A 18 -8.20 9.94 0.70
CA VAL A 18 -8.25 10.47 2.07
C VAL A 18 -9.47 9.92 2.80
N ALA A 19 -9.25 9.39 4.01
CA ALA A 19 -10.32 8.92 4.87
C ALA A 19 -9.84 8.82 6.30
N ARG A 20 -10.77 8.63 7.25
CA ARG A 20 -10.40 8.28 8.62
C ARG A 20 -9.75 6.90 8.66
N GLN A 21 -8.44 6.89 8.85
CA GLN A 21 -7.62 5.69 8.95
C GLN A 21 -6.59 5.88 10.06
N TYR A 22 -6.07 4.77 10.60
CA TYR A 22 -4.98 4.85 11.55
C TYR A 22 -3.79 5.58 10.91
N CYS A 23 -3.29 6.63 11.52
CA CYS A 23 -2.13 7.38 11.09
C CYS A 23 -1.04 7.20 12.15
N GLY A 24 -0.03 6.39 11.81
CA GLY A 24 1.03 6.03 12.76
C GLY A 24 1.83 7.25 13.26
N GLN A 25 1.97 8.30 12.44
CA GLN A 25 2.68 9.52 12.82
C GLN A 25 2.03 10.25 14.00
N ILE A 26 0.70 10.20 14.10
CA ILE A 26 -0.08 10.86 15.16
C ILE A 26 -0.62 9.86 16.20
N GLY A 27 -0.32 8.58 16.04
CA GLY A 27 -0.72 7.50 16.95
C GLY A 27 -2.24 7.20 17.02
N LYS A 28 -3.07 7.80 16.15
CA LYS A 28 -4.54 7.70 16.21
C LYS A 28 -5.17 7.58 14.82
N GLN A 29 -6.46 7.28 14.79
CA GLN A 29 -7.25 7.40 13.56
C GLN A 29 -7.49 8.88 13.23
N ASP A 30 -7.22 9.25 11.99
CA ASP A 30 -7.44 10.60 11.48
C ASP A 30 -7.63 10.58 9.96
N ASN A 31 -8.04 11.70 9.41
CA ASN A 31 -8.18 11.88 7.97
C ASN A 31 -6.80 11.88 7.30
N CYS A 32 -6.43 10.74 6.72
CA CYS A 32 -5.13 10.58 6.09
C CYS A 32 -5.20 9.73 4.82
N GLN A 33 -4.14 9.84 4.03
CA GLN A 33 -3.84 8.94 2.93
C GLN A 33 -2.88 7.85 3.42
N VAL A 34 -3.07 6.62 2.93
CA VAL A 34 -2.20 5.49 3.23
C VAL A 34 -1.72 4.90 1.92
N ALA A 35 -0.41 4.83 1.72
CA ALA A 35 0.20 4.09 0.63
C ALA A 35 0.88 2.82 1.15
N LEU A 36 0.91 1.81 0.29
CA LEU A 36 1.63 0.56 0.48
C LEU A 36 2.80 0.55 -0.49
N SER A 37 4.00 0.39 0.06
CA SER A 37 5.25 0.46 -0.66
C SER A 37 6.01 -0.86 -0.59
N LEU A 38 6.69 -1.18 -1.69
CA LEU A 38 7.67 -2.25 -1.78
C LEU A 38 9.04 -1.63 -2.10
N SER A 39 10.02 -1.98 -1.29
CA SER A 39 11.40 -1.54 -1.47
C SER A 39 12.34 -2.74 -1.49
N ILE A 40 13.37 -2.66 -2.33
CA ILE A 40 14.52 -3.56 -2.25
C ILE A 40 15.57 -2.94 -1.33
N ALA A 41 16.32 -3.77 -0.61
CA ALA A 41 17.38 -3.32 0.27
C ALA A 41 18.60 -4.24 0.17
N ASN A 42 19.78 -3.63 0.18
CA ASN A 42 21.08 -4.30 0.27
C ASN A 42 22.01 -3.50 1.19
N VAL A 43 23.28 -3.90 1.27
CA VAL A 43 24.28 -3.24 2.12
C VAL A 43 24.55 -1.78 1.73
N ALA A 44 24.31 -1.40 0.47
CA ALA A 44 24.53 -0.05 -0.03
C ALA A 44 23.32 0.87 0.23
N GLY A 45 22.12 0.33 0.45
CA GLY A 45 20.94 1.11 0.77
C GLY A 45 19.63 0.43 0.43
N SER A 46 18.57 1.23 0.33
CA SER A 46 17.23 0.79 -0.06
C SER A 46 16.65 1.66 -1.15
N LEU A 47 15.93 1.04 -2.08
CA LEU A 47 15.24 1.70 -3.19
C LEU A 47 13.77 1.31 -3.20
N LEU A 48 12.90 2.32 -3.28
CA LEU A 48 11.46 2.12 -3.51
C LEU A 48 11.24 1.68 -4.96
N ILE A 49 10.63 0.53 -5.16
CA ILE A 49 10.40 -0.05 -6.51
C ILE A 49 8.93 -0.10 -6.90
N ALA A 50 8.02 -0.06 -5.93
CA ALA A 50 6.59 0.06 -6.18
C ALA A 50 5.90 0.77 -5.01
N ASP A 51 4.86 1.52 -5.33
CA ASP A 51 3.89 1.98 -4.34
C ASP A 51 2.46 1.94 -4.92
N ARG A 52 1.48 1.93 -4.02
CA ARG A 52 0.08 2.07 -4.38
C ARG A 52 -0.70 2.71 -3.25
N LEU A 53 -1.57 3.66 -3.59
CA LEU A 53 -2.50 4.26 -2.64
C LEU A 53 -3.60 3.27 -2.26
N TYR A 54 -3.85 3.11 -0.96
CA TYR A 54 -4.95 2.32 -0.44
C TYR A 54 -6.25 3.14 -0.51
N LEU A 55 -7.15 2.73 -1.41
CA LEU A 55 -8.48 3.30 -1.53
C LEU A 55 -9.48 2.42 -0.78
N LEU A 56 -10.24 3.04 0.12
CA LEU A 56 -11.35 2.39 0.82
C LEU A 56 -12.58 2.25 -0.09
N GLU A 57 -13.53 1.41 0.32
CA GLU A 57 -14.85 1.26 -0.33
C GLU A 57 -15.54 2.61 -0.56
N ILE A 58 -15.53 3.50 0.44
CA ILE A 58 -16.08 4.88 0.32
C ILE A 58 -15.46 5.75 -0.80
N TRP A 59 -14.33 5.32 -1.38
CA TRP A 59 -13.70 5.93 -2.54
C TRP A 59 -14.00 5.15 -3.81
N THR A 60 -14.03 3.83 -3.74
CA THR A 60 -14.22 2.97 -4.92
C THR A 60 -15.70 2.83 -5.31
N ASP A 61 -16.62 3.03 -4.37
CA ASP A 61 -18.07 2.97 -4.56
C ASP A 61 -18.71 4.33 -4.87
N ASP A 62 -17.91 5.40 -5.04
CA ASP A 62 -18.38 6.75 -5.37
C ASP A 62 -17.85 7.18 -6.76
N PRO A 63 -18.57 6.89 -7.86
CA PRO A 63 -18.14 7.21 -9.22
C PRO A 63 -17.88 8.71 -9.45
N GLU A 64 -18.68 9.57 -8.83
CA GLU A 64 -18.55 11.02 -8.95
C GLU A 64 -17.25 11.52 -8.31
N ARG A 65 -16.95 11.04 -7.10
CA ARG A 65 -15.70 11.32 -6.41
C ARG A 65 -14.50 10.76 -7.16
N ARG A 66 -14.58 9.54 -7.68
CA ARG A 66 -13.51 8.91 -8.49
C ARG A 66 -13.19 9.74 -9.72
N ARG A 67 -14.21 10.16 -10.47
CA ARG A 67 -14.06 11.00 -11.66
C ARG A 67 -13.37 12.32 -11.33
N LYS A 68 -13.80 13.01 -10.26
CA LYS A 68 -13.18 14.27 -9.82
C LYS A 68 -11.71 14.10 -9.41
N ALA A 69 -11.38 12.98 -8.77
CA ALA A 69 -10.02 12.65 -8.36
C ALA A 69 -9.19 11.92 -9.43
N LYS A 70 -9.75 11.70 -10.63
CA LYS A 70 -9.12 10.98 -11.74
C LYS A 70 -8.69 9.54 -11.40
N VAL A 71 -9.45 8.86 -10.55
CA VAL A 71 -9.24 7.44 -10.23
C VAL A 71 -9.86 6.59 -11.35
N PRO A 72 -9.08 5.75 -12.06
CA PRO A 72 -9.61 4.89 -13.12
C PRO A 72 -10.64 3.88 -12.59
N ASP A 73 -11.66 3.54 -13.38
CA ASP A 73 -12.73 2.59 -12.98
C ASP A 73 -12.22 1.17 -12.70
N SER A 74 -11.08 0.79 -13.29
CA SER A 74 -10.42 -0.49 -13.03
C SER A 74 -9.90 -0.65 -11.61
N VAL A 75 -9.78 0.44 -10.84
CA VAL A 75 -9.33 0.37 -9.44
C VAL A 75 -10.48 -0.08 -8.55
N ALA A 76 -10.51 -1.36 -8.20
CA ALA A 76 -11.43 -1.91 -7.20
C ALA A 76 -10.86 -1.79 -5.77
N PHE A 77 -11.72 -1.90 -4.76
CA PHE A 77 -11.28 -2.07 -3.39
C PHE A 77 -10.40 -3.31 -3.27
N GLN A 78 -9.27 -3.17 -2.59
CA GLN A 78 -8.39 -4.28 -2.24
C GLN A 78 -7.86 -4.06 -0.84
N THR A 79 -7.78 -5.13 -0.05
CA THR A 79 -7.22 -5.06 1.30
C THR A 79 -5.74 -4.71 1.26
N LYS A 80 -5.21 -4.16 2.35
CA LYS A 80 -3.78 -3.82 2.45
C LYS A 80 -2.87 -5.03 2.21
N PRO A 81 -3.09 -6.21 2.83
CA PRO A 81 -2.30 -7.39 2.53
C PRO A 81 -2.37 -7.81 1.05
N ALA A 82 -3.56 -7.73 0.43
CA ALA A 82 -3.71 -8.08 -0.98
C ALA A 82 -2.88 -7.16 -1.90
N ILE A 83 -2.94 -5.84 -1.70
CA ILE A 83 -2.12 -4.89 -2.46
C ILE A 83 -0.61 -5.18 -2.29
N ALA A 84 -0.18 -5.45 -1.06
CA ALA A 84 1.24 -5.75 -0.79
C ALA A 84 1.68 -7.07 -1.45
N LEU A 85 0.82 -8.10 -1.44
CA LEU A 85 1.08 -9.37 -2.10
C LEU A 85 1.11 -9.22 -3.62
N ASP A 86 0.21 -8.43 -4.22
CA ASP A 86 0.18 -8.17 -5.67
C ASP A 86 1.48 -7.50 -6.17
N GLN A 87 2.13 -6.69 -5.33
CA GLN A 87 3.38 -6.01 -5.68
C GLN A 87 4.57 -6.98 -5.85
N ILE A 88 4.56 -8.15 -5.17
CA ILE A 88 5.70 -9.08 -5.17
C ILE A 88 5.84 -9.81 -6.51
N PRO A 89 4.81 -10.50 -7.05
CA PRO A 89 4.89 -11.11 -8.37
C PRO A 89 5.14 -10.09 -9.47
N ALA A 90 4.58 -8.88 -9.35
CA ALA A 90 4.82 -7.80 -10.30
C ALA A 90 6.31 -7.39 -10.33
N ALA A 91 6.96 -7.28 -9.17
CA ALA A 91 8.39 -7.00 -9.08
C ALA A 91 9.23 -8.16 -9.66
N GLN A 92 8.87 -9.41 -9.36
CA GLN A 92 9.54 -10.59 -9.93
C GLN A 92 9.43 -10.62 -11.45
N ALA A 93 8.23 -10.35 -12.00
CA ALA A 93 8.00 -10.25 -13.45
C ALA A 93 8.80 -9.11 -14.09
N ALA A 94 9.08 -8.04 -13.35
CA ALA A 94 9.96 -6.95 -13.76
C ALA A 94 11.48 -7.26 -13.61
N GLY A 95 11.83 -8.49 -13.22
CA GLY A 95 13.22 -8.95 -13.11
C GLY A 95 13.88 -8.68 -11.76
N VAL A 96 13.12 -8.28 -10.73
CA VAL A 96 13.65 -8.12 -9.38
C VAL A 96 13.95 -9.50 -8.78
N ALA A 97 15.17 -9.68 -8.27
CA ALA A 97 15.60 -10.93 -7.66
C ALA A 97 14.76 -11.25 -6.42
N SER A 98 14.39 -12.52 -6.27
CA SER A 98 13.72 -13.02 -5.07
C SER A 98 14.69 -13.07 -3.89
N GLY A 99 14.17 -12.87 -2.68
CA GLY A 99 14.95 -12.85 -1.45
C GLY A 99 14.07 -12.75 -0.21
N VAL A 100 14.70 -12.43 0.93
CA VAL A 100 13.99 -12.32 2.22
C VAL A 100 12.99 -11.17 2.18
N VAL A 101 11.73 -11.47 2.50
CA VAL A 101 10.67 -10.47 2.63
C VAL A 101 10.56 -10.01 4.09
N LEU A 102 10.62 -8.70 4.31
CA LEU A 102 10.41 -8.07 5.61
C LEU A 102 9.15 -7.21 5.58
N ALA A 103 8.22 -7.44 6.51
CA ALA A 103 7.04 -6.61 6.68
C ALA A 103 6.69 -6.43 8.16
N ASP A 104 5.83 -5.44 8.45
CA ASP A 104 5.23 -5.31 9.77
C ASP A 104 4.35 -6.53 10.08
N ALA A 105 4.22 -6.88 11.36
CA ALA A 105 3.49 -8.08 11.76
C ALA A 105 2.02 -8.05 11.29
N GLY A 106 1.63 -9.05 10.50
CA GLY A 106 0.26 -9.25 10.06
C GLY A 106 0.03 -10.71 9.63
N CYS A 107 -0.95 -11.37 10.24
CA CYS A 107 -1.25 -12.78 9.98
C CYS A 107 -1.62 -13.02 8.50
N ALA A 108 -2.55 -12.24 7.97
CA ALA A 108 -3.02 -12.37 6.59
C ALA A 108 -1.90 -12.20 5.54
N PHE A 109 -0.97 -11.28 5.76
CA PHE A 109 0.17 -11.08 4.86
C PHE A 109 1.14 -12.27 4.92
N ARG A 110 1.43 -12.78 6.12
CA ARG A 110 2.26 -13.97 6.32
C ARG A 110 1.68 -15.20 5.63
N THR A 111 0.39 -15.48 5.83
CA THR A 111 -0.30 -16.57 5.14
C THR A 111 -0.23 -16.43 3.62
N GLY A 112 -0.36 -15.20 3.11
CA GLY A 112 -0.20 -14.93 1.68
C GLY A 112 1.21 -15.18 1.16
N LEU A 113 2.26 -14.85 1.92
CA LEU A 113 3.65 -15.16 1.56
C LEU A 113 3.90 -16.67 1.45
N SER A 114 3.41 -17.46 2.41
CA SER A 114 3.50 -18.93 2.35
C SER A 114 2.83 -19.48 1.09
N ALA A 115 1.67 -18.93 0.71
CA ALA A 115 0.98 -19.33 -0.53
C ALA A 115 1.77 -18.97 -1.81
N LEU A 116 2.68 -18.00 -1.75
CA LEU A 116 3.61 -17.64 -2.81
C LEU A 116 4.94 -18.42 -2.75
N GLY A 117 5.13 -19.28 -1.73
CA GLY A 117 6.39 -20.00 -1.49
C GLY A 117 7.54 -19.10 -1.06
N LEU A 118 7.24 -18.05 -0.29
CA LEU A 118 8.19 -17.00 0.13
C LEU A 118 8.36 -16.92 1.66
N ASP A 119 8.05 -17.99 2.40
CA ASP A 119 8.19 -18.09 3.85
C ASP A 119 9.50 -18.72 4.36
#